data_AF-A0A9X3MHC3-F1
#
_entry.id   AF-A0A9X3MHC3-F1
#
_cell.length_a   1.000
_cell.length_b   1.000
_cell.length_c   1.000
_cell.angle_alpha   90.00
_cell.angle_beta   90.00
_cell.angle_gamma   90.00
#
_symmetry.space_group_name_H-M   'P 1'
#
loop_
_entity.id
_entity.type
_entity.pdbx_description
1 polymer ?
#
loop_
_entity_poly.entity_id
_entity_poly.type
_entity_poly.pdbx_seq_one_letter_code
_entity_poly.pdbx_strand_id
1 'polypeptide(L)'
;MSNTPFLGEVSKRRTFAIISHPDAGKTTITEKVLLFGNAIQKAGTVKGRGNAQHAKSDWMEMEKERGISVTTSVMQFPYNDCLVNLLDTPGHEDFSEDTYRTLTAVDSCLMVIDAAKGVEDRTRKLMEVTRLRDTPIVTFMNKLDRDVRDPMEVLDEVENELGMMCAPITWPIGCGKEFKGVYHIHRDETILYESGHGHEIQEVRIIKGLDNPELDEKVGESLAESVREELELVMGACPEFDLELFLTGELTPVYFGTALGNFGVDHMLDGLTEWAPAPKTRQAVERDVEATEDKFSGFVFKIQANMDPKHRDRIAFMRIVSGTYTQGMKMNHVRLGKQVSISDAVTFMAGDRSRAEHAYAGDIIGLHNHGTIQIGDTFTQGEALKFSGIPNFAPELFRRIRLKDPLKQKQLLKGLVQLSEEGAVQVFRPLQNNDLIVGAVGVLQFDVVVARLKSEYNVEAIYEGVNVATARWVECGDAKKLDEFQRKNQTNLALDGGDNLTYIAPTMVNLNLAQERFPDIDFRATREH
;
A
#
# COMPACT_ATOMS: atom_id res chain seq x y z
N MET A 1 -26.69 -25.96 5.34
CA MET A 1 -27.19 -24.56 5.41
C MET A 1 -26.46 -23.79 6.53
N SER A 2 -25.13 -23.77 6.55
CA SER A 2 -24.35 -23.20 7.68
C SER A 2 -23.33 -22.11 7.31
N ASN A 3 -23.21 -21.72 6.04
CA ASN A 3 -22.21 -20.72 5.58
C ASN A 3 -22.77 -19.33 5.24
N THR A 4 -24.08 -19.13 5.28
CA THR A 4 -24.70 -17.86 4.89
C THR A 4 -24.21 -16.66 5.72
N PRO A 5 -24.00 -16.77 7.05
CA PRO A 5 -23.45 -15.66 7.84
C PRO A 5 -22.00 -15.33 7.47
N PHE A 6 -21.17 -16.34 7.22
CA PHE A 6 -19.77 -16.16 6.83
C PHE A 6 -19.65 -15.48 5.46
N LEU A 7 -20.35 -15.99 4.45
CA LEU A 7 -20.33 -15.40 3.10
C LEU A 7 -20.85 -13.97 3.08
N GLY A 8 -21.87 -13.67 3.90
CA GLY A 8 -22.38 -12.31 4.06
C GLY A 8 -21.39 -11.35 4.74
N GLU A 9 -20.50 -11.86 5.59
CA GLU A 9 -19.41 -11.06 6.13
C GLU A 9 -18.33 -10.83 5.06
N VAL A 10 -17.90 -11.87 4.33
CA VAL A 10 -16.89 -11.74 3.27
C VAL A 10 -17.32 -10.73 2.20
N SER A 11 -18.59 -10.77 1.76
CA SER A 11 -19.10 -9.87 0.72
C SER A 11 -19.12 -8.39 1.09
N LYS A 12 -19.10 -8.06 2.39
CA LYS A 12 -19.08 -6.67 2.88
C LYS A 12 -17.68 -6.06 2.94
N ARG A 13 -16.60 -6.85 2.82
CA ARG A 13 -15.23 -6.31 2.92
C ARG A 13 -14.86 -5.58 1.64
N ARG A 14 -14.22 -4.43 1.79
CA ARG A 14 -13.54 -3.70 0.70
C ARG A 14 -12.14 -3.36 1.17
N THR A 15 -11.13 -3.99 0.59
CA THR A 15 -9.74 -3.78 1.01
C THR A 15 -8.95 -3.13 -0.10
N PHE A 16 -8.51 -1.89 0.13
CA PHE A 16 -7.85 -1.07 -0.89
C PHE A 16 -6.66 -0.28 -0.33
N ALA A 17 -5.79 0.16 -1.23
CA ALA A 17 -4.68 1.07 -0.92
C ALA A 17 -4.82 2.38 -1.68
N ILE A 18 -4.23 3.46 -1.15
CA ILE A 18 -4.17 4.74 -1.86
C ILE A 18 -2.80 4.89 -2.50
N ILE A 19 -2.76 5.03 -3.82
CA ILE A 19 -1.55 5.23 -4.61
C ILE A 19 -1.51 6.66 -5.15
N SER A 20 -0.36 7.32 -5.06
CA SER A 20 -0.19 8.66 -5.62
C SER A 20 1.28 9.03 -5.76
N HIS A 21 1.55 10.09 -6.52
CA HIS A 21 2.81 10.81 -6.41
C HIS A 21 2.93 11.52 -5.04
N PRO A 22 4.15 11.78 -4.53
CA PRO A 22 4.37 12.73 -3.45
C PRO A 22 3.56 14.01 -3.61
N ASP A 23 3.03 14.53 -2.51
CA ASP A 23 2.24 15.77 -2.45
C ASP A 23 0.94 15.80 -3.25
N ALA A 24 0.52 14.73 -3.94
CA ALA A 24 -0.77 14.69 -4.64
C ALA A 24 -1.98 14.78 -3.69
N GLY A 25 -1.79 14.45 -2.40
CA GLY A 25 -2.80 14.62 -1.35
C GLY A 25 -3.27 13.34 -0.68
N LYS A 26 -2.53 12.22 -0.82
CA LYS A 26 -2.80 10.93 -0.15
C LYS A 26 -3.14 11.06 1.33
N THR A 27 -2.27 11.70 2.12
CA THR A 27 -2.50 11.85 3.57
C THR A 27 -3.78 12.63 3.87
N THR A 28 -4.04 13.70 3.10
CA THR A 28 -5.23 14.53 3.26
C THR A 28 -6.51 13.75 2.96
N ILE A 29 -6.56 12.99 1.84
CA ILE A 29 -7.74 12.20 1.51
C ILE A 29 -7.94 11.06 2.52
N THR A 30 -6.86 10.42 2.99
CA THR A 30 -6.91 9.41 4.06
C THR A 30 -7.59 9.96 5.31
N GLU A 31 -7.21 11.16 5.77
CA GLU A 31 -7.84 11.80 6.93
C GLU A 31 -9.34 12.06 6.72
N LYS A 32 -9.74 12.46 5.50
CA LYS A 32 -11.16 12.70 5.18
C LYS A 32 -11.96 11.41 5.12
N VAL A 33 -11.41 10.38 4.49
CA VAL A 33 -12.04 9.04 4.45
C VAL A 33 -12.29 8.51 5.87
N LEU A 34 -11.32 8.69 6.77
CA LEU A 34 -11.49 8.35 8.18
C LEU A 34 -12.55 9.20 8.89
N LEU A 35 -12.69 10.48 8.55
CA LEU A 35 -13.73 11.33 9.11
C LEU A 35 -15.12 10.76 8.82
N PHE A 36 -15.38 10.30 7.60
CA PHE A 36 -16.63 9.63 7.21
C PHE A 36 -16.83 8.32 7.99
N GLY A 37 -15.82 7.46 8.05
CA GLY A 37 -15.88 6.22 8.83
C GLY A 37 -16.15 6.46 10.33
N ASN A 38 -15.48 7.45 10.92
CA ASN A 38 -15.64 7.82 12.32
C ASN A 38 -17.00 8.45 12.61
N ALA A 39 -17.55 9.25 11.69
CA ALA A 39 -18.89 9.82 11.84
C ALA A 39 -19.94 8.70 11.91
N ILE A 40 -19.83 7.70 11.04
CA ILE A 40 -20.72 6.52 11.04
C ILE A 40 -20.55 5.70 12.32
N GLN A 41 -19.30 5.45 12.74
CA GLN A 41 -19.03 4.76 14.01
C GLN A 41 -19.62 5.51 15.20
N LYS A 42 -19.44 6.83 15.30
CA LYS A 42 -19.98 7.67 16.38
C LYS A 42 -21.51 7.68 16.38
N ALA A 43 -22.14 7.76 15.21
CA ALA A 43 -23.59 7.65 15.07
C ALA A 43 -24.12 6.27 15.55
N GLY A 44 -23.37 5.19 15.31
CA GLY A 44 -23.67 3.86 15.83
C GLY A 44 -23.35 3.67 17.33
N THR A 45 -22.36 4.41 17.86
CA THR A 45 -21.85 4.29 19.24
C THR A 45 -22.39 5.33 20.22
N VAL A 46 -23.52 6.00 19.95
CA VAL A 46 -24.24 6.86 20.94
C VAL A 46 -24.75 6.07 22.18
N LYS A 47 -24.27 4.84 22.41
CA LYS A 47 -24.33 4.06 23.66
C LYS A 47 -23.00 3.93 24.43
N GLY A 48 -21.88 4.51 24.00
CA GLY A 48 -20.56 4.30 24.62
C GLY A 48 -19.71 5.57 24.68
N ARG A 49 -19.24 5.90 25.88
CA ARG A 49 -18.47 7.11 26.23
C ARG A 49 -17.23 7.33 25.35
N GLY A 50 -17.02 8.60 25.01
CA GLY A 50 -15.85 9.07 24.29
C GLY A 50 -14.55 8.97 25.08
N ASN A 51 -13.45 8.88 24.32
CA ASN A 51 -12.14 9.33 24.72
C ASN A 51 -11.50 9.99 23.50
N ALA A 52 -11.09 11.24 23.67
CA ALA A 52 -10.08 11.84 22.81
C ALA A 52 -8.73 11.29 23.27
N GLN A 53 -7.92 10.76 22.35
CA GLN A 53 -6.52 10.44 22.64
C GLN A 53 -5.59 10.99 21.56
N HIS A 54 -4.54 11.63 22.07
CA HIS A 54 -3.36 12.08 21.36
C HIS A 54 -2.49 10.87 20.94
N ALA A 55 -1.96 10.86 19.71
CA ALA A 55 -0.79 10.06 19.33
C ALA A 55 0.43 11.00 19.18
N LYS A 56 1.59 10.85 19.85
CA LYS A 56 2.53 9.75 20.20
C LYS A 56 3.63 9.51 19.15
N SER A 57 4.88 9.41 19.61
CA SER A 57 6.15 9.01 18.94
C SER A 57 7.00 10.12 18.32
N ASP A 58 8.27 10.23 18.77
CA ASP A 58 9.34 11.10 18.25
C ASP A 58 9.63 10.89 16.74
N TRP A 59 9.18 9.77 16.16
CA TRP A 59 9.36 9.49 14.74
C TRP A 59 8.24 10.09 13.87
N MET A 60 7.02 10.20 14.39
CA MET A 60 5.96 10.98 13.72
C MET A 60 6.33 12.47 13.66
N GLU A 61 7.21 12.94 14.55
CA GLU A 61 7.80 14.28 14.44
C GLU A 61 8.76 14.39 13.24
N MET A 62 9.55 13.37 12.91
CA MET A 62 10.40 13.38 11.71
C MET A 62 9.56 13.31 10.41
N GLU A 63 8.49 12.51 10.38
CA GLU A 63 7.51 12.53 9.28
C GLU A 63 6.87 13.92 9.12
N LYS A 64 6.50 14.56 10.23
CA LYS A 64 5.95 15.93 10.24
C LYS A 64 6.96 16.99 9.85
N GLU A 65 8.22 16.89 10.31
CA GLU A 65 9.30 17.82 9.98
C GLU A 65 9.68 17.75 8.50
N ARG A 66 9.71 16.54 7.93
CA ARG A 66 10.04 16.33 6.51
C ARG A 66 8.81 16.34 5.59
N GLY A 67 7.60 16.34 6.13
CA GLY A 67 6.35 16.32 5.36
C GLY A 67 6.09 15.03 4.58
N ILE A 68 6.74 13.92 4.94
CA ILE A 68 6.68 12.65 4.20
C ILE A 68 6.05 11.53 5.02
N SER A 69 5.23 10.70 4.38
CA SER A 69 4.70 9.45 4.94
C SER A 69 5.68 8.32 4.65
N VAL A 70 6.20 7.68 5.70
CA VAL A 70 7.31 6.72 5.65
C VAL A 70 6.86 5.31 6.02
N THR A 71 5.79 5.12 6.80
CA THR A 71 5.28 3.78 7.14
C THR A 71 3.85 3.54 6.68
N THR A 72 3.58 2.33 6.19
CA THR A 72 2.21 1.94 5.81
C THR A 72 1.33 1.86 7.05
N SER A 73 0.16 2.50 7.08
CA SER A 73 -0.82 2.33 8.16
C SER A 73 -2.02 1.52 7.68
N VAL A 74 -2.55 0.66 8.54
CA VAL A 74 -3.76 -0.12 8.24
C VAL A 74 -4.89 0.45 9.08
N MET A 75 -6.02 0.73 8.44
CA MET A 75 -7.19 1.33 9.08
C MET A 75 -8.45 0.62 8.62
N GLN A 76 -9.31 0.27 9.57
CA GLN A 76 -10.59 -0.36 9.30
C GLN A 76 -11.74 0.51 9.81
N PHE A 77 -12.75 0.74 8.97
CA PHE A 77 -13.94 1.51 9.33
C PHE A 77 -15.18 1.07 8.51
N PRO A 78 -16.40 1.20 9.06
CA PRO A 78 -17.63 0.93 8.32
C PRO A 78 -18.02 2.10 7.41
N TYR A 79 -18.55 1.80 6.23
CA TYR A 79 -19.14 2.76 5.29
C TYR A 79 -20.12 2.04 4.34
N ASN A 80 -21.32 2.59 4.08
CA ASN A 80 -22.35 2.00 3.21
C ASN A 80 -22.57 0.48 3.37
N ASP A 81 -22.83 0.03 4.61
CA ASP A 81 -22.97 -1.39 5.00
C ASP A 81 -21.77 -2.30 4.67
N CYS A 82 -20.67 -1.72 4.19
CA CYS A 82 -19.39 -2.37 3.96
C CYS A 82 -18.44 -2.13 5.13
N LEU A 83 -17.47 -3.03 5.27
CA LEU A 83 -16.33 -2.88 6.15
C LEU A 83 -15.09 -2.59 5.30
N VAL A 84 -14.63 -1.34 5.37
CA VAL A 84 -13.54 -0.84 4.55
C VAL A 84 -12.23 -1.04 5.29
N ASN A 85 -11.26 -1.70 4.63
CA ASN A 85 -9.89 -1.85 5.06
C ASN A 85 -8.99 -0.99 4.16
N LEU A 86 -8.54 0.15 4.68
CA LEU A 86 -7.63 1.06 4.01
C LEU A 86 -6.18 0.78 4.42
N LEU A 87 -5.34 0.52 3.42
CA LEU A 87 -3.89 0.41 3.58
C LEU A 87 -3.23 1.66 3.00
N ASP A 88 -2.76 2.55 3.86
CA ASP A 88 -2.10 3.79 3.46
C ASP A 88 -0.65 3.53 3.07
N THR A 89 -0.26 3.65 1.80
CA THR A 89 1.12 3.34 1.35
C THR A 89 2.06 4.53 1.49
N PRO A 90 3.34 4.39 1.87
CA PRO A 90 4.31 5.49 1.85
C PRO A 90 4.34 6.22 0.49
N GLY A 91 4.32 7.55 0.52
CA GLY A 91 4.23 8.36 -0.71
C GLY A 91 5.58 8.64 -1.37
N HIS A 92 6.67 8.62 -0.60
CA HIS A 92 7.99 9.02 -1.07
C HIS A 92 8.69 7.89 -1.87
N GLU A 93 9.38 8.26 -2.97
CA GLU A 93 10.03 7.31 -3.89
C GLU A 93 10.95 6.31 -3.19
N ASP A 94 11.68 6.80 -2.19
CA ASP A 94 12.62 6.02 -1.40
C ASP A 94 12.00 4.90 -0.54
N PHE A 95 10.67 4.83 -0.38
CA PHE A 95 9.97 3.79 0.40
C PHE A 95 9.11 2.87 -0.49
N SER A 96 9.63 2.59 -1.68
CA SER A 96 8.92 1.85 -2.72
C SER A 96 8.66 0.38 -2.38
N GLU A 97 9.53 -0.29 -1.63
CA GLU A 97 9.39 -1.73 -1.33
C GLU A 97 8.19 -2.04 -0.43
N ASP A 98 8.02 -1.25 0.64
CA ASP A 98 6.85 -1.35 1.53
C ASP A 98 5.55 -1.04 0.79
N THR A 99 5.60 -0.06 -0.12
CA THR A 99 4.47 0.29 -0.98
C THR A 99 4.06 -0.90 -1.85
N TYR A 100 5.02 -1.51 -2.56
CA TYR A 100 4.72 -2.64 -3.44
C TYR A 100 4.23 -3.88 -2.68
N ARG A 101 4.81 -4.17 -1.51
CA ARG A 101 4.31 -5.25 -0.64
C ARG A 101 2.89 -4.98 -0.14
N THR A 102 2.57 -3.74 0.20
CA THR A 102 1.23 -3.34 0.63
C THR A 102 0.21 -3.57 -0.49
N LEU A 103 0.57 -3.25 -1.74
CA LEU A 103 -0.27 -3.50 -2.91
C LEU A 103 -0.56 -5.00 -3.11
N THR A 104 0.26 -5.89 -2.52
CA THR A 104 -0.04 -7.32 -2.58
C THR A 104 -1.21 -7.75 -1.72
N ALA A 105 -1.58 -6.97 -0.70
CA ALA A 105 -2.60 -7.31 0.29
C ALA A 105 -3.99 -6.70 0.00
N VAL A 106 -4.10 -5.89 -1.06
CA VAL A 106 -5.35 -5.20 -1.45
C VAL A 106 -6.00 -5.85 -2.65
N ASP A 107 -7.30 -5.62 -2.81
CA ASP A 107 -8.10 -6.14 -3.91
C ASP A 107 -8.45 -5.04 -4.94
N SER A 108 -8.24 -3.77 -4.59
CA SER A 108 -8.35 -2.59 -5.47
C SER A 108 -7.44 -1.45 -4.98
N CYS A 109 -7.30 -0.40 -5.76
CA CYS A 109 -6.55 0.80 -5.41
C CYS A 109 -7.38 2.09 -5.66
N LEU A 110 -7.10 3.12 -4.87
CA LEU A 110 -7.51 4.50 -5.12
C LEU A 110 -6.30 5.29 -5.58
N MET A 111 -6.28 5.70 -6.84
CA MET A 111 -5.26 6.57 -7.40
C MET A 111 -5.62 8.03 -7.18
N VAL A 112 -4.73 8.79 -6.55
CA VAL A 112 -4.90 10.23 -6.33
C VAL A 112 -3.96 10.99 -7.25
N ILE A 113 -4.54 11.86 -8.07
CA ILE A 113 -3.80 12.71 -9.02
C ILE A 113 -3.95 14.17 -8.61
N ASP A 114 -2.87 14.93 -8.65
CA ASP A 114 -2.91 16.38 -8.56
C ASP A 114 -3.38 16.93 -9.90
N ALA A 115 -4.60 17.45 -9.99
CA ALA A 115 -5.18 17.95 -11.24
C ALA A 115 -4.40 19.14 -11.84
N ALA A 116 -3.58 19.84 -11.05
CA ALA A 116 -2.70 20.89 -11.56
C ALA A 116 -1.46 20.34 -12.28
N LYS A 117 -1.08 19.08 -11.98
CA LYS A 117 0.12 18.46 -12.54
C LYS A 117 -0.18 17.37 -13.56
N GLY A 118 -1.21 16.55 -13.33
CA GLY A 118 -1.48 15.38 -14.15
C GLY A 118 -0.69 14.16 -13.68
N VAL A 119 -0.24 13.33 -14.62
CA VAL A 119 0.43 12.05 -14.33
C VAL A 119 1.92 12.29 -14.08
N GLU A 120 2.36 11.98 -12.86
CA GLU A 120 3.75 12.13 -12.46
C GLU A 120 4.50 10.77 -12.44
N ASP A 121 5.84 10.79 -12.43
CA ASP A 121 6.68 9.58 -12.57
C ASP A 121 6.34 8.46 -11.59
N ARG A 122 6.05 8.80 -10.34
CA ARG A 122 5.67 7.82 -9.32
C ARG A 122 4.32 7.16 -9.62
N THR A 123 3.38 7.92 -10.17
CA THR A 123 2.08 7.39 -10.60
C THR A 123 2.31 6.32 -11.68
N ARG A 124 3.15 6.60 -12.69
CA ARG A 124 3.52 5.61 -13.73
C ARG A 124 4.13 4.33 -13.13
N LYS A 125 5.10 4.48 -12.22
CA LYS A 125 5.74 3.33 -11.55
C LYS A 125 4.77 2.49 -10.71
N LEU A 126 3.84 3.14 -9.99
CA LEU A 126 2.82 2.44 -9.20
C LEU A 126 1.80 1.74 -10.10
N MET A 127 1.51 2.32 -11.27
CA MET A 127 0.66 1.72 -12.29
C MET A 127 1.28 0.44 -12.88
N GLU A 128 2.59 0.41 -13.12
CA GLU A 128 3.27 -0.82 -13.55
C GLU A 128 3.09 -1.96 -12.53
N VAL A 129 3.12 -1.65 -11.23
CA VAL A 129 2.97 -2.66 -10.17
C VAL A 129 1.53 -3.14 -10.01
N THR A 130 0.55 -2.25 -10.14
CA THR A 130 -0.88 -2.62 -10.06
C THR A 130 -1.34 -3.45 -11.26
N ARG A 131 -0.76 -3.19 -12.46
CA ARG A 131 -0.98 -3.99 -13.67
C ARG A 131 -0.47 -5.42 -13.57
N LEU A 132 0.56 -5.71 -12.77
CA LEU A 132 1.04 -7.10 -12.58
C LEU A 132 -0.02 -8.03 -11.96
N ARG A 133 -1.12 -7.46 -11.45
CA ARG A 133 -2.17 -8.16 -10.71
C ARG A 133 -3.57 -7.79 -11.18
N ASP A 134 -3.70 -7.09 -12.31
CA ASP A 134 -4.98 -6.62 -12.85
C ASP A 134 -5.85 -5.98 -11.75
N THR A 135 -5.22 -5.12 -10.93
CA THR A 135 -5.87 -4.54 -9.74
C THR A 135 -6.77 -3.40 -10.17
N PRO A 136 -8.09 -3.44 -9.89
CA PRO A 136 -9.01 -2.35 -10.21
C PRO A 136 -8.61 -1.04 -9.55
N ILE A 137 -8.70 0.06 -10.29
CA ILE A 137 -8.29 1.38 -9.83
C ILE A 137 -9.44 2.37 -9.96
N VAL A 138 -9.73 3.05 -8.85
CA VAL A 138 -10.59 4.25 -8.83
C VAL A 138 -9.67 5.47 -8.87
N THR A 139 -9.99 6.48 -9.67
CA THR A 139 -9.16 7.70 -9.79
C THR A 139 -9.85 8.89 -9.14
N PHE A 140 -9.11 9.65 -8.33
CA PHE A 140 -9.55 10.90 -7.72
C PHE A 140 -8.63 12.06 -8.13
N MET A 141 -9.18 12.96 -8.94
CA MET A 141 -8.57 14.22 -9.37
C MET A 141 -8.71 15.26 -8.26
N ASN A 142 -7.62 15.48 -7.55
CA ASN A 142 -7.57 16.31 -6.35
C ASN A 142 -7.13 17.75 -6.65
N LYS A 143 -7.32 18.62 -5.66
CA LYS A 143 -6.88 20.03 -5.63
C LYS A 143 -7.64 20.98 -6.56
N LEU A 144 -8.92 20.72 -6.80
CA LEU A 144 -9.79 21.66 -7.53
C LEU A 144 -10.00 23.01 -6.85
N ASP A 145 -9.63 23.13 -5.58
CA ASP A 145 -9.51 24.42 -4.87
C ASP A 145 -8.35 25.30 -5.37
N ARG A 146 -7.55 24.81 -6.32
CA ARG A 146 -6.45 25.52 -6.98
C ARG A 146 -6.70 25.61 -8.48
N ASP A 147 -5.95 26.47 -9.13
CA ASP A 147 -5.91 26.51 -10.60
C ASP A 147 -5.31 25.19 -11.09
N VAL A 148 -6.05 24.48 -11.92
CA VAL A 148 -5.68 23.16 -12.44
C VAL A 148 -5.53 23.20 -13.96
N ARG A 149 -5.03 22.10 -14.54
CA ARG A 149 -5.04 21.91 -15.98
C ARG A 149 -6.46 21.60 -16.45
N ASP A 150 -6.66 21.66 -17.77
CA ASP A 150 -7.92 21.25 -18.38
C ASP A 150 -8.23 19.79 -17.98
N PRO A 151 -9.40 19.52 -17.36
CA PRO A 151 -9.82 18.16 -17.01
C PRO A 151 -9.73 17.17 -18.17
N MET A 152 -10.06 17.59 -19.40
CA MET A 152 -9.99 16.72 -20.58
C MET A 152 -8.55 16.32 -20.91
N GLU A 153 -7.62 17.29 -20.89
CA GLU A 153 -6.19 17.01 -21.10
C GLU A 153 -5.62 16.05 -20.06
N VAL A 154 -6.06 16.18 -18.79
CA VAL A 154 -5.61 15.30 -17.71
C VAL A 154 -6.17 13.88 -17.87
N LEU A 155 -7.41 13.73 -18.36
CA LEU A 155 -7.95 12.41 -18.71
C LEU A 155 -7.16 11.77 -19.85
N ASP A 156 -6.93 12.51 -20.93
CA ASP A 156 -6.13 12.04 -22.07
C ASP A 156 -4.72 11.60 -21.62
N GLU A 157 -4.12 12.33 -20.68
CA GLU A 157 -2.82 11.96 -20.13
C GLU A 157 -2.88 10.66 -19.31
N VAL A 158 -3.94 10.45 -18.52
CA VAL A 158 -4.16 9.18 -17.82
C VAL A 158 -4.33 8.04 -18.82
N GLU A 159 -5.11 8.21 -19.89
CA GLU A 159 -5.30 7.16 -20.88
C GLU A 159 -4.01 6.83 -21.63
N ASN A 160 -3.29 7.85 -22.09
CA ASN A 160 -2.09 7.67 -22.91
C ASN A 160 -0.90 7.13 -22.11
N GLU A 161 -0.68 7.65 -20.90
CA GLU A 161 0.49 7.28 -20.11
C GLU A 161 0.23 6.05 -19.24
N LEU A 162 -0.98 5.92 -18.69
CA LEU A 162 -1.35 4.84 -17.78
C LEU A 162 -2.16 3.74 -18.47
N GLY A 163 -2.43 3.85 -19.78
CA GLY A 163 -3.00 2.79 -20.62
C GLY A 163 -4.29 2.20 -20.07
N MET A 164 -5.16 3.05 -19.51
CA MET A 164 -6.47 2.68 -18.95
C MET A 164 -7.51 3.67 -19.46
N MET A 165 -8.69 3.19 -19.80
CA MET A 165 -9.82 4.03 -20.17
C MET A 165 -10.31 4.86 -18.99
N CYS A 166 -10.63 6.12 -19.21
CA CYS A 166 -11.19 7.00 -18.20
C CYS A 166 -12.71 7.08 -18.36
N ALA A 167 -13.46 6.70 -17.32
CA ALA A 167 -14.90 6.89 -17.27
C ALA A 167 -15.25 7.97 -16.23
N PRO A 168 -15.53 9.22 -16.65
CA PRO A 168 -15.89 10.27 -15.72
C PRO A 168 -17.20 9.96 -15.01
N ILE A 169 -17.18 9.96 -13.67
CA ILE A 169 -18.38 9.79 -12.83
C ILE A 169 -18.89 11.15 -12.36
N THR A 170 -17.96 12.00 -11.95
CA THR A 170 -18.21 13.40 -11.65
C THR A 170 -17.38 14.29 -12.56
N TRP A 171 -17.87 15.50 -12.85
CA TRP A 171 -17.17 16.50 -13.66
C TRP A 171 -17.08 17.82 -12.90
N PRO A 172 -15.93 18.51 -12.89
CA PRO A 172 -15.76 19.74 -12.13
C PRO A 172 -16.52 20.91 -12.77
N ILE A 173 -17.01 21.83 -11.93
CA ILE A 173 -17.61 23.09 -12.38
C ILE A 173 -16.71 24.23 -11.93
N GLY A 174 -15.92 24.74 -12.87
CA GLY A 174 -14.84 25.70 -12.61
C GLY A 174 -13.66 25.08 -11.86
N CYS A 175 -12.66 25.90 -11.53
CA CYS A 175 -11.53 25.52 -10.70
C CYS A 175 -11.01 26.70 -9.87
N GLY A 176 -10.10 26.42 -8.92
CA GLY A 176 -9.48 27.46 -8.11
C GLY A 176 -10.50 28.27 -7.33
N LYS A 177 -10.46 29.59 -7.53
CA LYS A 177 -11.43 30.51 -6.90
C LYS A 177 -12.84 30.41 -7.48
N GLU A 178 -12.95 29.89 -8.70
CA GLU A 178 -14.21 29.74 -9.43
C GLU A 178 -14.81 28.35 -9.26
N PHE A 179 -14.17 27.45 -8.51
CA PHE A 179 -14.70 26.13 -8.24
C PHE A 179 -16.03 26.21 -7.49
N LYS A 180 -17.12 25.72 -8.11
CA LYS A 180 -18.48 25.74 -7.55
C LYS A 180 -19.01 24.38 -7.13
N GLY A 181 -18.33 23.30 -7.50
CA GLY A 181 -18.77 21.94 -7.18
C GLY A 181 -18.54 20.99 -8.34
N VAL A 182 -19.29 19.90 -8.35
CA VAL A 182 -19.21 18.88 -9.39
C VAL A 182 -20.59 18.49 -9.90
N TYR A 183 -20.67 18.16 -11.18
CA TYR A 183 -21.83 17.51 -11.77
C TYR A 183 -21.61 15.98 -11.75
N HIS A 184 -22.59 15.22 -11.25
CA HIS A 184 -22.55 13.77 -11.24
C HIS A 184 -23.33 13.22 -12.44
N ILE A 185 -22.60 12.60 -13.37
CA ILE A 185 -23.12 12.21 -14.68
C ILE A 185 -24.23 11.16 -14.56
N HIS A 186 -24.00 10.08 -13.82
CA HIS A 186 -25.01 9.02 -13.66
C HIS A 186 -26.24 9.40 -12.83
N ARG A 187 -26.11 10.37 -11.91
CA ARG A 187 -27.19 10.79 -11.01
C ARG A 187 -27.97 12.00 -11.53
N ASP A 188 -27.53 12.58 -12.64
CA ASP A 188 -28.08 13.80 -13.26
C ASP A 188 -28.29 14.91 -12.21
N GLU A 189 -27.22 15.22 -11.48
CA GLU A 189 -27.28 16.17 -10.36
C GLU A 189 -25.98 16.94 -10.16
N THR A 190 -26.09 18.22 -9.81
CA THR A 190 -24.97 19.06 -9.38
C THR A 190 -24.88 19.08 -7.86
N ILE A 191 -23.71 18.75 -7.32
CA ILE A 191 -23.38 18.93 -5.91
C ILE A 191 -22.56 20.21 -5.77
N LEU A 192 -23.01 21.14 -4.92
CA LEU A 192 -22.38 22.45 -4.73
C LEU A 192 -21.30 22.44 -3.64
N TYR A 193 -20.14 23.02 -3.94
CA TYR A 193 -19.02 23.17 -3.01
C TYR A 193 -19.12 24.45 -2.18
N GLU A 194 -18.86 24.34 -0.86
CA GLU A 194 -18.60 25.49 0.01
C GLU A 194 -17.14 25.53 0.46
N SER A 195 -16.51 26.70 0.31
CA SER A 195 -15.17 26.93 0.83
C SER A 195 -15.18 27.11 2.35
N GLY A 196 -14.13 26.64 3.03
CA GLY A 196 -13.92 26.83 4.47
C GLY A 196 -14.43 25.69 5.37
N HIS A 197 -15.20 24.74 4.83
CA HIS A 197 -15.77 23.63 5.60
C HIS A 197 -14.93 22.34 5.57
N GLY A 198 -13.67 22.40 5.14
CA GLY A 198 -12.82 21.20 4.99
C GLY A 198 -12.55 20.40 6.27
N HIS A 199 -12.89 20.92 7.46
CA HIS A 199 -12.71 20.22 8.74
C HIS A 199 -13.93 19.39 9.17
N GLU A 200 -15.07 19.52 8.47
CA GLU A 200 -16.31 18.83 8.77
C GLU A 200 -16.96 18.27 7.50
N ILE A 201 -18.00 17.43 7.67
CA ILE A 201 -18.82 16.94 6.56
C ILE A 201 -19.81 18.05 6.21
N GLN A 202 -19.76 18.56 4.99
CA GLN A 202 -20.60 19.66 4.53
C GLN A 202 -22.07 19.22 4.42
N GLU A 203 -23.00 20.17 4.57
CA GLU A 203 -24.41 19.91 4.23
C GLU A 203 -24.53 19.75 2.70
N VAL A 204 -25.10 18.63 2.27
CA VAL A 204 -25.19 18.30 0.84
C VAL A 204 -26.26 19.18 0.18
N ARG A 205 -25.83 20.04 -0.75
CA ARG A 205 -26.71 20.88 -1.57
C ARG A 205 -26.72 20.39 -2.99
N ILE A 206 -27.87 19.91 -3.44
CA ILE A 206 -28.05 19.23 -4.72
C ILE A 206 -29.01 20.01 -5.60
N ILE A 207 -28.62 20.20 -6.86
CA ILE A 207 -29.50 20.68 -7.94
C ILE A 207 -29.71 19.51 -8.90
N LYS A 208 -30.96 19.15 -9.19
CA LYS A 208 -31.28 18.05 -10.11
C LYS A 208 -31.40 18.56 -11.54
N GLY A 209 -30.80 17.86 -12.49
CA GLY A 209 -30.86 18.18 -13.92
C GLY A 209 -29.81 19.20 -14.37
N LEU A 210 -29.10 18.90 -15.45
CA LEU A 210 -28.12 19.81 -16.07
C LEU A 210 -28.75 21.11 -16.62
N ASP A 211 -29.99 21.05 -17.10
CA ASP A 211 -30.72 22.20 -17.66
C ASP A 211 -31.58 22.94 -16.61
N ASN A 212 -31.35 22.67 -15.33
CA ASN A 212 -32.11 23.30 -14.26
C ASN A 212 -31.72 24.78 -14.11
N PRO A 213 -32.65 25.75 -14.22
CA PRO A 213 -32.35 27.18 -14.06
C PRO A 213 -31.73 27.56 -12.70
N GLU A 214 -31.93 26.75 -11.66
CA GLU A 214 -31.26 26.96 -10.37
C GLU A 214 -29.74 26.80 -10.48
N LEU A 215 -29.25 25.97 -11.41
CA LEU A 215 -27.82 25.82 -11.69
C LEU A 215 -27.21 27.15 -12.14
N ASP A 216 -27.86 27.81 -13.10
CA ASP A 216 -27.46 29.11 -13.64
C ASP A 216 -27.45 30.19 -12.55
N GLU A 217 -28.41 30.15 -11.61
CA GLU A 217 -28.46 31.09 -10.48
C GLU A 217 -27.31 30.86 -9.48
N LYS A 218 -27.04 29.60 -9.11
CA LYS A 218 -26.09 29.28 -8.04
C LYS A 218 -24.63 29.26 -8.49
N VAL A 219 -24.38 28.76 -9.68
CA VAL A 219 -23.03 28.62 -10.25
C VAL A 219 -22.66 29.86 -11.07
N GLY A 220 -23.64 30.46 -11.74
CA GLY A 220 -23.47 31.56 -12.69
C GLY A 220 -23.62 31.06 -14.13
N GLU A 221 -24.36 31.81 -14.95
CA GLU A 221 -24.74 31.45 -16.34
C GLU A 221 -23.53 31.04 -17.20
N SER A 222 -22.41 31.78 -17.11
CA SER A 222 -21.20 31.47 -17.88
C SER A 222 -20.57 30.11 -17.52
N LEU A 223 -20.53 29.74 -16.25
CA LEU A 223 -19.98 28.45 -15.81
C LEU A 223 -20.98 27.31 -16.08
N ALA A 224 -22.28 27.58 -15.96
CA ALA A 224 -23.33 26.63 -16.30
C ALA A 224 -23.35 26.31 -17.80
N GLU A 225 -23.11 27.29 -18.68
CA GLU A 225 -22.96 27.08 -20.12
C GLU A 225 -21.67 26.29 -20.43
N SER A 226 -20.53 26.66 -19.84
CA SER A 226 -19.25 25.95 -20.02
C SER A 226 -19.37 24.47 -19.66
N VAL A 227 -19.95 24.15 -18.49
CA VAL A 227 -20.07 22.74 -18.07
C VAL A 227 -21.03 21.95 -18.97
N ARG A 228 -22.07 22.58 -19.53
CA ARG A 228 -22.98 21.93 -20.49
C ARG A 228 -22.25 21.55 -21.78
N GLU A 229 -21.46 22.48 -22.32
CA GLU A 229 -20.64 22.24 -23.52
C GLU A 229 -19.57 21.17 -23.27
N GLU A 230 -18.86 21.25 -22.14
CA GLU A 230 -17.86 20.26 -21.74
C GLU A 230 -18.48 18.87 -21.58
N LEU A 231 -19.63 18.76 -20.92
CA LEU A 231 -20.32 17.49 -20.72
C LEU A 231 -20.84 16.89 -22.03
N GLU A 232 -21.28 17.70 -23.00
CA GLU A 232 -21.65 17.21 -24.33
C GLU A 232 -20.44 16.54 -25.02
N LEU A 233 -19.26 17.14 -24.92
CA LEU A 233 -18.01 16.56 -25.43
C LEU A 233 -17.62 15.29 -24.66
N VAL A 234 -17.65 15.33 -23.33
CA VAL A 234 -17.30 14.20 -22.46
C VAL A 234 -18.20 13.01 -22.73
N MET A 235 -19.51 13.19 -22.79
CA MET A 235 -20.46 12.11 -23.08
C MET A 235 -20.35 11.57 -24.51
N GLY A 236 -19.81 12.37 -25.44
CA GLY A 236 -19.55 11.94 -26.82
C GLY A 236 -18.20 11.25 -27.04
N ALA A 237 -17.20 11.54 -26.21
CA ALA A 237 -15.81 11.10 -26.42
C ALA A 237 -15.33 10.06 -25.38
N CYS A 238 -15.73 10.19 -24.11
CA CYS A 238 -15.30 9.30 -23.04
C CYS A 238 -16.19 8.05 -22.96
N PRO A 239 -15.64 6.89 -22.59
CA PRO A 239 -16.43 5.70 -22.33
C PRO A 239 -17.32 5.87 -21.09
N GLU A 240 -18.51 5.28 -21.14
CA GLU A 240 -19.36 5.10 -19.96
C GLU A 240 -18.71 4.11 -18.98
N PHE A 241 -19.04 4.23 -17.69
CA PHE A 241 -18.55 3.30 -16.68
C PHE A 241 -19.07 1.88 -16.93
N ASP A 242 -18.14 0.95 -17.09
CA ASP A 242 -18.41 -0.48 -17.21
C ASP A 242 -17.75 -1.24 -16.05
N LEU A 243 -18.56 -2.01 -15.33
CA LEU A 243 -18.12 -2.74 -14.14
C LEU A 243 -17.14 -3.88 -14.48
N GLU A 244 -17.31 -4.55 -15.62
CA GLU A 244 -16.44 -5.66 -16.02
C GLU A 244 -15.05 -5.13 -16.38
N LEU A 245 -14.98 -4.07 -17.20
CA LEU A 245 -13.73 -3.39 -17.56
C LEU A 245 -13.03 -2.78 -16.35
N PHE A 246 -13.78 -2.27 -15.37
CA PHE A 246 -13.21 -1.81 -14.10
C PHE A 246 -12.60 -2.98 -13.31
N LEU A 247 -13.30 -4.11 -13.20
CA LEU A 247 -12.84 -5.26 -12.44
C LEU A 247 -11.62 -5.98 -13.05
N THR A 248 -11.42 -5.86 -14.36
CA THR A 248 -10.21 -6.31 -15.10
C THR A 248 -9.08 -5.27 -15.10
N GLY A 249 -9.32 -4.05 -14.59
CA GLY A 249 -8.30 -3.00 -14.52
C GLY A 249 -8.05 -2.29 -15.86
N GLU A 250 -8.97 -2.40 -16.81
CA GLU A 250 -8.90 -1.73 -18.12
C GLU A 250 -9.54 -0.34 -18.12
N LEU A 251 -10.45 -0.09 -17.17
CA LEU A 251 -11.20 1.16 -17.02
C LEU A 251 -11.11 1.67 -15.59
N THR A 252 -10.95 2.99 -15.42
CA THR A 252 -11.00 3.66 -14.12
C THR A 252 -12.20 4.62 -14.06
N PRO A 253 -13.09 4.50 -13.05
CA PRO A 253 -14.02 5.58 -12.74
C PRO A 253 -13.23 6.79 -12.23
N VAL A 254 -13.51 7.96 -12.77
CA VAL A 254 -12.82 9.21 -12.42
C VAL A 254 -13.75 10.12 -11.63
N TYR A 255 -13.27 10.53 -10.46
CA TYR A 255 -13.92 11.48 -9.57
C TYR A 255 -13.09 12.75 -9.46
N PHE A 256 -13.78 13.87 -9.47
CA PHE A 256 -13.20 15.20 -9.30
C PHE A 256 -13.55 15.75 -7.92
N GLY A 257 -12.59 16.39 -7.23
CA GLY A 257 -12.85 17.00 -5.94
C GLY A 257 -11.67 17.73 -5.29
N THR A 258 -11.86 18.06 -4.02
CA THR A 258 -10.80 18.61 -3.16
C THR A 258 -10.81 17.90 -1.81
N ALA A 259 -9.76 17.12 -1.56
CA ALA A 259 -9.56 16.47 -0.26
C ALA A 259 -9.35 17.52 0.85
N LEU A 260 -8.72 18.66 0.55
CA LEU A 260 -8.52 19.74 1.51
C LEU A 260 -9.86 20.36 1.93
N GLY A 261 -10.73 20.61 0.95
CA GLY A 261 -12.09 21.11 1.17
C GLY A 261 -13.10 20.05 1.65
N ASN A 262 -12.67 18.79 1.81
CA ASN A 262 -13.54 17.65 2.12
C ASN A 262 -14.73 17.53 1.16
N PHE A 263 -14.48 17.65 -0.14
CA PHE A 263 -15.51 17.67 -1.18
C PHE A 263 -15.21 16.65 -2.27
N GLY A 264 -16.20 15.83 -2.64
CA GLY A 264 -16.09 14.74 -3.62
C GLY A 264 -15.52 13.43 -3.04
N VAL A 265 -15.08 13.43 -1.78
CA VAL A 265 -14.51 12.25 -1.10
C VAL A 265 -15.60 11.20 -0.85
N ASP A 266 -16.79 11.64 -0.46
CA ASP A 266 -17.98 10.81 -0.28
C ASP A 266 -18.48 10.21 -1.59
N HIS A 267 -18.53 10.99 -2.68
CA HIS A 267 -18.93 10.46 -3.99
C HIS A 267 -18.00 9.32 -4.46
N MET A 268 -16.69 9.50 -4.24
CA MET A 268 -15.69 8.47 -4.52
C MET A 268 -15.86 7.26 -3.60
N LEU A 269 -16.11 7.46 -2.30
CA LEU A 269 -16.34 6.36 -1.35
C LEU A 269 -17.62 5.58 -1.65
N ASP A 270 -18.69 6.26 -2.10
CA ASP A 270 -19.90 5.62 -2.58
C ASP A 270 -19.57 4.65 -3.71
N GLY A 271 -18.94 5.13 -4.79
CA GLY A 271 -18.57 4.27 -5.92
C GLY A 271 -17.56 3.18 -5.55
N LEU A 272 -16.60 3.48 -4.68
CA LEU A 272 -15.64 2.49 -4.19
C LEU A 272 -16.36 1.37 -3.43
N THR A 273 -17.30 1.69 -2.54
CA THR A 273 -18.02 0.65 -1.78
C THR A 273 -19.00 -0.14 -2.65
N GLU A 274 -19.59 0.51 -3.65
CA GLU A 274 -20.51 -0.11 -4.60
C GLU A 274 -19.80 -1.06 -5.56
N TRP A 275 -18.72 -0.60 -6.21
CA TRP A 275 -18.11 -1.30 -7.35
C TRP A 275 -16.82 -2.05 -7.01
N ALA A 276 -16.05 -1.61 -6.01
CA ALA A 276 -14.79 -2.26 -5.70
C ALA A 276 -15.03 -3.72 -5.27
N PRO A 277 -14.11 -4.63 -5.62
CA PRO A 277 -14.29 -6.04 -5.39
C PRO A 277 -14.33 -6.39 -3.89
N ALA A 278 -15.16 -7.37 -3.55
CA ALA A 278 -14.99 -8.16 -2.35
C ALA A 278 -13.66 -8.95 -2.41
N PRO A 279 -13.20 -9.56 -1.30
CA PRO A 279 -11.96 -10.33 -1.28
C PRO A 279 -11.86 -11.33 -2.45
N LYS A 280 -10.84 -11.16 -3.30
CA LYS A 280 -10.61 -11.99 -4.50
C LYS A 280 -9.87 -13.28 -4.16
N THR A 281 -9.97 -14.26 -5.06
CA THR A 281 -9.14 -15.47 -5.08
C THR A 281 -7.65 -15.11 -5.13
N ARG A 282 -6.81 -15.86 -4.40
CA ARG A 282 -5.35 -15.67 -4.40
C ARG A 282 -4.65 -16.94 -4.86
N GLN A 283 -3.62 -16.75 -5.69
CA GLN A 283 -2.77 -17.84 -6.15
C GLN A 283 -1.83 -18.28 -5.03
N ALA A 284 -1.79 -19.58 -4.77
CA ALA A 284 -0.72 -20.25 -4.05
C ALA A 284 0.04 -21.16 -5.02
N VAL A 285 1.25 -21.57 -4.65
CA VAL A 285 2.11 -22.44 -5.49
C VAL A 285 1.38 -23.74 -5.85
N GLU A 286 0.59 -24.27 -4.93
CA GLU A 286 -0.09 -25.54 -5.10
C GLU A 286 -1.45 -25.43 -5.82
N ARG A 287 -2.21 -24.35 -5.60
CA ARG A 287 -3.55 -24.12 -6.15
C ARG A 287 -4.03 -22.69 -5.92
N ASP A 288 -5.13 -22.34 -6.57
CA ASP A 288 -5.90 -21.14 -6.24
C ASP A 288 -6.69 -21.34 -4.93
N VAL A 289 -6.76 -20.28 -4.11
CA VAL A 289 -7.49 -20.25 -2.84
C VAL A 289 -8.61 -19.22 -2.94
N GLU A 290 -9.85 -19.67 -2.85
CA GLU A 290 -11.03 -18.81 -2.91
C GLU A 290 -11.30 -18.16 -1.54
N ALA A 291 -11.72 -16.90 -1.54
CA ALA A 291 -12.04 -16.19 -0.30
C ALA A 291 -13.25 -16.75 0.46
N THR A 292 -14.08 -17.52 -0.25
CA THR A 292 -15.28 -18.20 0.23
C THR A 292 -14.99 -19.56 0.86
N GLU A 293 -13.73 -20.03 0.89
CA GLU A 293 -13.36 -21.26 1.59
C GLU A 293 -13.49 -21.10 3.11
N ASP A 294 -13.98 -22.13 3.80
CA ASP A 294 -14.22 -22.10 5.25
C ASP A 294 -12.93 -22.18 6.08
N LYS A 295 -11.90 -22.80 5.50
CA LYS A 295 -10.64 -23.02 6.20
C LYS A 295 -9.84 -21.74 6.22
N PHE A 296 -9.34 -21.40 7.40
CA PHE A 296 -8.50 -20.23 7.56
C PHE A 296 -7.21 -20.37 6.75
N SER A 297 -6.92 -19.35 5.96
CA SER A 297 -5.61 -19.13 5.36
C SER A 297 -5.27 -17.63 5.31
N GLY A 298 -3.98 -17.31 5.43
CA GLY A 298 -3.50 -15.94 5.30
C GLY A 298 -2.00 -15.86 5.12
N PHE A 299 -1.51 -14.73 4.64
CA PHE A 299 -0.09 -14.48 4.42
C PHE A 299 0.35 -13.16 5.06
N VAL A 300 1.58 -13.15 5.54
CA VAL A 300 2.22 -11.94 6.09
C VAL A 300 2.80 -11.12 4.96
N PHE A 301 2.37 -9.87 4.82
CA PHE A 301 2.85 -8.97 3.76
C PHE A 301 3.73 -7.84 4.30
N LYS A 302 3.65 -7.55 5.60
CA LYS A 302 4.42 -6.48 6.24
C LYS A 302 4.76 -6.85 7.68
N ILE A 303 5.93 -6.44 8.15
CA ILE A 303 6.31 -6.50 9.57
C ILE A 303 6.70 -5.10 10.00
N GLN A 304 6.21 -4.66 11.15
CA GLN A 304 6.59 -3.40 11.76
C GLN A 304 7.10 -3.65 13.18
N ALA A 305 8.31 -3.19 13.50
CA ALA A 305 8.83 -3.28 14.85
C ALA A 305 8.58 -2.03 15.67
N ASN A 306 8.78 -2.22 16.97
CA ASN A 306 9.01 -1.16 17.94
C ASN A 306 7.87 -0.13 18.02
N MET A 307 6.64 -0.59 17.82
CA MET A 307 5.48 0.29 17.95
C MET A 307 5.12 0.63 19.41
N ASP A 308 5.68 -0.10 20.39
CA ASP A 308 5.71 0.28 21.80
C ASP A 308 7.17 0.38 22.26
N PRO A 309 7.67 1.59 22.58
CA PRO A 309 9.05 1.81 23.04
C PRO A 309 9.45 0.99 24.26
N LYS A 310 8.48 0.57 25.09
CA LYS A 310 8.74 -0.15 26.35
C LYS A 310 8.89 -1.65 26.16
N HIS A 311 8.18 -2.23 25.18
CA HIS A 311 8.09 -3.69 25.01
C HIS A 311 8.87 -4.19 23.79
N ARG A 312 9.27 -3.28 22.88
CA ARG A 312 9.93 -3.64 21.61
C ARG A 312 9.14 -4.71 20.85
N ASP A 313 7.82 -4.59 20.91
CA ASP A 313 6.91 -5.52 20.25
C ASP A 313 6.97 -5.31 18.74
N ARG A 314 6.92 -6.43 18.02
CA ARG A 314 6.82 -6.45 16.56
C ARG A 314 5.48 -7.01 16.18
N ILE A 315 4.88 -6.43 15.15
CA ILE A 315 3.60 -6.87 14.62
C ILE A 315 3.80 -7.27 13.16
N ALA A 316 3.52 -8.52 12.85
CA ALA A 316 3.41 -9.03 11.50
C ALA A 316 1.97 -8.83 11.01
N PHE A 317 1.79 -7.98 10.00
CA PHE A 317 0.51 -7.74 9.36
C PHE A 317 0.22 -8.87 8.38
N MET A 318 -0.87 -9.57 8.64
CA MET A 318 -1.33 -10.69 7.86
C MET A 318 -2.64 -10.35 7.17
N ARG A 319 -2.69 -10.59 5.86
CA ARG A 319 -3.92 -10.57 5.07
C ARG A 319 -4.61 -11.92 5.19
N ILE A 320 -5.86 -11.93 5.65
CA ILE A 320 -6.70 -13.12 5.62
C ILE A 320 -7.22 -13.32 4.19
N VAL A 321 -6.92 -14.50 3.64
CA VAL A 321 -7.34 -14.88 2.27
C VAL A 321 -8.65 -15.64 2.33
N SER A 322 -8.76 -16.64 3.20
CA SER A 322 -9.97 -17.46 3.34
C SER A 322 -10.28 -17.77 4.79
N GLY A 323 -11.51 -18.22 5.05
CA GLY A 323 -11.99 -18.66 6.34
C GLY A 323 -12.11 -17.54 7.37
N THR A 324 -12.12 -17.94 8.64
CA THR A 324 -12.33 -17.03 9.76
C THR A 324 -11.25 -17.22 10.81
N TYR A 325 -10.62 -16.11 11.22
CA TYR A 325 -9.81 -16.06 12.41
C TYR A 325 -10.70 -16.03 13.65
N THR A 326 -10.40 -16.86 14.63
CA THR A 326 -11.04 -16.81 15.95
C THR A 326 -9.96 -16.74 17.03
N GLN A 327 -10.21 -15.95 18.07
CA GLN A 327 -9.25 -15.76 19.14
C GLN A 327 -8.82 -17.10 19.77
N GLY A 328 -7.51 -17.33 19.82
CA GLY A 328 -6.94 -18.55 20.40
C GLY A 328 -6.99 -19.78 19.49
N MET A 329 -7.36 -19.61 18.21
CA MET A 329 -7.30 -20.71 17.26
C MET A 329 -5.87 -21.20 17.05
N LYS A 330 -5.76 -22.50 16.74
CA LYS A 330 -4.50 -23.11 16.31
C LYS A 330 -4.33 -22.93 14.81
N MET A 331 -3.17 -22.44 14.42
CA MET A 331 -2.79 -22.18 13.04
C MET A 331 -1.49 -22.92 12.76
N ASN A 332 -1.36 -23.47 11.56
CA ASN A 332 -0.11 -24.06 11.09
C ASN A 332 0.74 -22.98 10.43
N HIS A 333 1.91 -22.70 11.00
CA HIS A 333 2.94 -21.91 10.33
C HIS A 333 3.63 -22.82 9.32
N VAL A 334 3.33 -22.64 8.03
CA VAL A 334 3.72 -23.57 6.96
C VAL A 334 5.24 -23.70 6.83
N ARG A 335 5.99 -22.59 6.74
CA ARG A 335 7.46 -22.59 6.61
C ARG A 335 8.17 -23.32 7.75
N LEU A 336 7.72 -23.12 8.99
CA LEU A 336 8.32 -23.78 10.16
C LEU A 336 7.79 -25.20 10.41
N GLY A 337 6.71 -25.60 9.74
CA GLY A 337 6.02 -26.88 9.99
C GLY A 337 5.51 -27.00 11.43
N LYS A 338 5.14 -25.88 12.07
CA LYS A 338 4.75 -25.84 13.49
C LYS A 338 3.35 -25.30 13.66
N GLN A 339 2.57 -25.95 14.54
CA GLN A 339 1.34 -25.34 15.03
C GLN A 339 1.64 -24.25 16.05
N VAL A 340 1.04 -23.09 15.85
CA VAL A 340 1.06 -21.93 16.75
C VAL A 340 -0.36 -21.62 17.20
N SER A 341 -0.51 -21.15 18.43
CA SER A 341 -1.79 -20.68 18.97
C SER A 341 -1.72 -19.18 19.10
N ILE A 342 -2.62 -18.44 18.46
CA ILE A 342 -2.60 -16.97 18.45
C ILE A 342 -3.83 -16.44 19.17
N SER A 343 -3.65 -16.01 20.43
CA SER A 343 -4.73 -15.49 21.29
C SER A 343 -4.77 -13.95 21.38
N ASP A 344 -3.76 -13.29 20.84
CA ASP A 344 -3.46 -11.88 21.02
C ASP A 344 -3.32 -11.15 19.68
N ALA A 345 -3.98 -11.64 18.63
CA ALA A 345 -4.04 -10.91 17.37
C ALA A 345 -4.73 -9.57 17.55
N VAL A 346 -4.22 -8.56 16.85
CA VAL A 346 -4.78 -7.20 16.88
C VAL A 346 -5.48 -6.85 15.57
N THR A 347 -6.56 -6.09 15.69
CA THR A 347 -7.26 -5.41 14.59
C THR A 347 -7.02 -3.90 14.70
N PHE A 348 -7.09 -3.20 13.57
CA PHE A 348 -6.75 -1.78 13.46
C PHE A 348 -7.99 -0.94 13.16
N MET A 349 -8.90 -0.83 14.13
CA MET A 349 -10.14 -0.10 13.94
C MET A 349 -9.92 1.39 14.16
N ALA A 350 -10.21 2.22 13.16
CA ALA A 350 -10.03 3.68 13.20
C ALA A 350 -8.62 4.16 13.66
N GLY A 351 -7.58 3.37 13.37
CA GLY A 351 -6.19 3.66 13.79
C GLY A 351 -5.83 3.21 15.21
N ASP A 352 -6.80 2.77 16.01
CA ASP A 352 -6.57 2.20 17.34
C ASP A 352 -6.40 0.67 17.27
N ARG A 353 -5.56 0.15 18.18
CA ARG A 353 -5.38 -1.30 18.32
C ARG A 353 -6.42 -1.86 19.27
N SER A 354 -7.24 -2.76 18.73
CA SER A 354 -8.14 -3.60 19.51
C SER A 354 -7.73 -5.06 19.39
N ARG A 355 -8.07 -5.88 20.39
CA ARG A 355 -7.92 -7.34 20.25
C ARG A 355 -8.97 -7.85 19.28
N ALA A 356 -8.53 -8.68 18.34
CA ALA A 356 -9.42 -9.32 17.39
C ALA A 356 -10.10 -10.52 18.05
N GLU A 357 -11.43 -10.50 18.18
CA GLU A 357 -12.20 -11.70 18.55
C GLU A 357 -12.45 -12.58 17.33
N HIS A 358 -12.87 -11.95 16.24
CA HIS A 358 -13.16 -12.55 14.94
C HIS A 358 -12.64 -11.66 13.80
N ALA A 359 -12.10 -12.27 12.75
CA ALA A 359 -11.75 -11.58 11.51
C ALA A 359 -11.96 -12.50 10.31
N TYR A 360 -12.30 -11.95 9.16
CA TYR A 360 -12.74 -12.70 7.97
C TYR A 360 -11.81 -12.45 6.78
N ALA A 361 -11.97 -13.23 5.71
CA ALA A 361 -11.33 -12.94 4.44
C ALA A 361 -11.53 -11.47 4.06
N GLY A 362 -10.46 -10.78 3.64
CA GLY A 362 -10.46 -9.33 3.47
C GLY A 362 -9.73 -8.57 4.55
N ASP A 363 -9.88 -9.02 5.79
CA ASP A 363 -9.37 -8.28 6.95
C ASP A 363 -7.85 -8.43 7.08
N ILE A 364 -7.26 -7.43 7.73
CA ILE A 364 -5.85 -7.41 8.11
C ILE A 364 -5.75 -7.57 9.62
N ILE A 365 -5.03 -8.60 10.07
CA ILE A 365 -4.74 -8.81 11.48
C ILE A 365 -3.25 -8.71 11.77
N GLY A 366 -2.91 -8.14 12.92
CA GLY A 366 -1.55 -8.05 13.41
C GLY A 366 -1.22 -9.21 14.35
N LEU A 367 -0.18 -9.97 14.01
CA LEU A 367 0.34 -11.06 14.82
C LEU A 367 1.58 -10.60 15.58
N HIS A 368 1.64 -10.84 16.90
CA HIS A 368 2.86 -10.56 17.65
C HIS A 368 4.01 -11.42 17.16
N ASN A 369 5.13 -10.79 16.83
CA ASN A 369 6.29 -11.44 16.25
C ASN A 369 7.51 -11.38 17.20
N HIS A 370 7.98 -12.54 17.62
CA HIS A 370 9.20 -12.66 18.41
C HIS A 370 10.44 -13.03 17.56
N GLY A 371 10.39 -12.79 16.24
CA GLY A 371 11.45 -13.06 15.27
C GLY A 371 11.30 -14.41 14.57
N THR A 372 10.14 -15.05 14.73
CA THR A 372 9.83 -16.32 14.07
C THR A 372 9.04 -16.12 12.78
N ILE A 373 8.34 -14.99 12.64
CA ILE A 373 7.51 -14.65 11.50
C ILE A 373 8.32 -13.76 10.54
N GLN A 374 8.28 -14.08 9.26
CA GLN A 374 8.91 -13.38 8.15
C GLN A 374 7.86 -12.91 7.15
N ILE A 375 8.22 -11.94 6.31
CA ILE A 375 7.39 -11.52 5.17
C ILE A 375 7.25 -12.74 4.23
N GLY A 376 6.04 -12.97 3.72
CA GLY A 376 5.70 -14.15 2.91
C GLY A 376 5.23 -15.36 3.71
N ASP A 377 5.38 -15.37 5.04
CA ASP A 377 4.94 -16.51 5.84
C ASP A 377 3.44 -16.75 5.69
N THR A 378 3.09 -17.99 5.34
CA THR A 378 1.72 -18.45 5.19
C THR A 378 1.27 -19.20 6.44
N PHE A 379 0.07 -18.87 6.91
CA PHE A 379 -0.61 -19.53 8.02
C PHE A 379 -1.89 -20.18 7.55
N THR A 380 -2.12 -21.44 7.91
CA THR A 380 -3.31 -22.21 7.50
C THR A 380 -3.92 -22.98 8.67
N GLN A 381 -5.04 -23.68 8.44
CA GLN A 381 -5.57 -24.71 9.35
C GLN A 381 -5.02 -26.13 9.09
N GLY A 382 -3.81 -26.24 8.53
CA GLY A 382 -3.08 -27.51 8.41
C GLY A 382 -2.67 -27.86 6.98
N GLU A 383 -3.25 -27.22 5.97
CA GLU A 383 -2.82 -27.37 4.58
C GLU A 383 -1.42 -26.75 4.40
N ALA A 384 -0.52 -27.45 3.71
CA ALA A 384 0.77 -26.89 3.33
C ALA A 384 0.56 -26.09 2.03
N LEU A 385 0.32 -24.80 2.19
CA LEU A 385 0.13 -23.84 1.10
C LEU A 385 1.15 -22.72 1.23
N LYS A 386 1.69 -22.26 0.10
CA LYS A 386 2.51 -21.05 0.05
C LYS A 386 1.90 -20.05 -0.94
N PHE A 387 1.44 -18.91 -0.43
CA PHE A 387 0.98 -17.82 -1.29
C PHE A 387 2.13 -17.22 -2.09
N SER A 388 1.90 -17.01 -3.39
CA SER A 388 2.89 -16.47 -4.32
C SER A 388 2.77 -14.94 -4.46
N GLY A 389 3.72 -14.35 -5.19
CA GLY A 389 3.61 -12.95 -5.63
C GLY A 389 4.00 -11.89 -4.61
N ILE A 390 4.66 -12.22 -3.50
CA ILE A 390 5.26 -11.23 -2.58
C ILE A 390 6.73 -11.05 -2.99
N PRO A 391 7.07 -10.00 -3.78
CA PRO A 391 8.41 -9.83 -4.30
C PRO A 391 9.34 -9.18 -3.26
N ASN A 392 10.59 -9.63 -3.25
CA ASN A 392 11.73 -8.80 -2.86
C ASN A 392 12.39 -8.25 -4.11
N PHE A 393 12.78 -6.98 -4.06
CA PHE A 393 13.45 -6.29 -5.17
C PHE A 393 14.94 -6.17 -4.87
N ALA A 394 15.80 -6.44 -5.86
CA ALA A 394 17.22 -6.17 -5.70
C ALA A 394 17.44 -4.66 -5.44
N PRO A 395 18.20 -4.29 -4.40
CA PRO A 395 18.49 -2.89 -4.10
C PRO A 395 19.32 -2.23 -5.22
N GLU A 396 19.14 -0.93 -5.39
CA GLU A 396 19.89 -0.12 -6.36
C GLU A 396 21.08 0.59 -5.70
N LEU A 397 20.96 0.89 -4.41
CA LEU A 397 21.94 1.65 -3.65
C LEU A 397 22.58 0.77 -2.58
N PHE A 398 23.89 0.84 -2.48
CA PHE A 398 24.65 0.08 -1.50
C PHE A 398 25.58 0.98 -0.69
N ARG A 399 25.62 0.73 0.61
CA ARG A 399 26.54 1.38 1.55
C ARG A 399 27.10 0.35 2.51
N ARG A 400 28.37 0.50 2.87
CA ARG A 400 28.93 -0.23 4.01
C ARG A 400 28.55 0.50 5.28
N ILE A 401 28.03 -0.21 6.27
CA ILE A 401 27.72 0.36 7.58
C ILE A 401 28.79 -0.05 8.61
N ARG A 402 29.30 0.93 9.36
CA ARG A 402 30.30 0.73 10.41
C ARG A 402 29.88 1.40 11.71
N LEU A 403 30.32 0.82 12.82
CA LEU A 403 30.13 1.38 14.15
C LEU A 403 31.11 2.50 14.42
N LYS A 404 30.66 3.53 15.14
CA LYS A 404 31.58 4.45 15.84
C LYS A 404 32.19 3.79 17.09
N ASP A 405 31.40 2.98 17.79
CA ASP A 405 31.80 2.25 19.00
C ASP A 405 31.93 0.74 18.71
N PRO A 406 33.15 0.19 18.64
CA PRO A 406 33.38 -1.23 18.36
C PRO A 406 32.72 -2.19 19.36
N LEU A 407 32.41 -1.75 20.59
CA LEU A 407 31.83 -2.60 21.62
C LEU A 407 30.38 -3.02 21.32
N LYS A 408 29.71 -2.35 20.37
CA LYS A 408 28.29 -2.57 20.05
C LYS A 408 28.05 -3.46 18.83
N GLN A 409 29.03 -4.22 18.35
CA GLN A 409 28.91 -5.09 17.15
C GLN A 409 27.68 -6.00 17.18
N LYS A 410 27.42 -6.67 18.32
CA LYS A 410 26.26 -7.55 18.47
C LYS A 410 24.93 -6.80 18.38
N GLN A 411 24.87 -5.57 18.89
CA GLN A 411 23.67 -4.73 18.85
C GLN A 411 23.43 -4.20 17.43
N LEU A 412 24.48 -3.78 16.72
CA LEU A 412 24.38 -3.38 15.31
C LEU A 412 23.83 -4.52 14.46
N LEU A 413 24.44 -5.71 14.55
CA LEU A 413 24.00 -6.86 13.75
C LEU A 413 22.55 -7.21 14.06
N LYS A 414 22.18 -7.24 15.34
CA LYS A 414 20.79 -7.50 15.75
C LYS A 414 19.84 -6.44 15.19
N GLY A 415 20.17 -5.16 15.30
CA GLY A 415 19.34 -4.08 14.78
C GLY A 415 19.19 -4.13 13.26
N LEU A 416 20.28 -4.36 12.53
CA LEU A 416 20.26 -4.49 11.08
C LEU A 416 19.45 -5.69 10.59
N VAL A 417 19.61 -6.86 11.21
CA VAL A 417 18.80 -8.04 10.86
C VAL A 417 17.33 -7.76 11.12
N GLN A 418 16.98 -7.13 12.25
CA GLN A 418 15.59 -6.79 12.56
C GLN A 418 15.00 -5.75 11.58
N LEU A 419 15.76 -4.71 11.24
CA LEU A 419 15.36 -3.73 10.23
C LEU A 419 15.24 -4.37 8.83
N SER A 420 16.03 -5.41 8.56
CA SER A 420 15.94 -6.19 7.33
C SER A 420 14.72 -7.09 7.28
N GLU A 421 14.34 -7.71 8.41
CA GLU A 421 13.10 -8.49 8.54
C GLU A 421 11.85 -7.62 8.38
N GLU A 422 11.90 -6.36 8.79
CA GLU A 422 10.85 -5.36 8.54
C GLU A 422 10.79 -4.91 7.08
N GLY A 423 11.82 -5.23 6.29
CA GLY A 423 11.93 -4.78 4.91
C GLY A 423 12.26 -3.28 4.77
N ALA A 424 12.82 -2.66 5.82
CA ALA A 424 13.23 -1.26 5.80
C ALA A 424 14.47 -1.04 4.92
N VAL A 425 15.37 -2.02 4.91
CA VAL A 425 16.56 -2.14 4.04
C VAL A 425 16.91 -3.61 3.88
N GLN A 426 17.72 -3.97 2.90
CA GLN A 426 18.30 -5.31 2.83
C GLN A 426 19.71 -5.30 3.42
N VAL A 427 20.06 -6.37 4.12
CA VAL A 427 21.39 -6.50 4.74
C VAL A 427 22.10 -7.68 4.11
N PHE A 428 23.34 -7.45 3.66
CA PHE A 428 24.20 -8.47 3.10
C PHE A 428 25.48 -8.63 3.93
N ARG A 429 25.81 -9.88 4.23
CA ARG A 429 26.99 -10.31 4.99
C ARG A 429 27.92 -11.08 4.04
N PRO A 430 28.98 -10.44 3.51
CA PRO A 430 29.95 -11.12 2.66
C PRO A 430 30.57 -12.34 3.36
N LEU A 431 30.89 -13.38 2.59
CA LEU A 431 31.41 -14.63 3.15
C LEU A 431 32.88 -14.53 3.61
N GLN A 432 33.66 -13.60 3.03
CA GLN A 432 35.11 -13.50 3.27
C GLN A 432 35.51 -12.42 4.28
N ASN A 433 34.60 -11.54 4.68
CA ASN A 433 34.91 -10.46 5.62
C ASN A 433 33.73 -10.21 6.57
N ASN A 434 33.96 -9.36 7.58
CA ASN A 434 32.94 -8.99 8.56
C ASN A 434 32.29 -7.64 8.24
N ASP A 435 32.46 -7.12 7.01
CA ASP A 435 31.77 -5.90 6.61
C ASP A 435 30.27 -6.18 6.52
N LEU A 436 29.46 -5.17 6.86
CA LEU A 436 28.01 -5.23 6.70
C LEU A 436 27.63 -4.27 5.58
N ILE A 437 27.01 -4.81 4.53
CA ILE A 437 26.55 -4.03 3.39
C ILE A 437 25.04 -3.87 3.54
N VAL A 438 24.57 -2.64 3.48
CA VAL A 438 23.15 -2.31 3.49
C VAL A 438 22.76 -1.91 2.07
N GLY A 439 21.75 -2.58 1.53
CA GLY A 439 21.11 -2.27 0.27
C GLY A 439 19.79 -1.54 0.50
N ALA A 440 19.56 -0.47 -0.25
CA ALA A 440 18.32 0.28 -0.26
C ALA A 440 17.86 0.55 -1.70
N VAL A 441 16.57 0.76 -1.88
CA VAL A 441 16.01 1.29 -3.14
C VAL A 441 16.17 2.81 -3.17
N GLY A 442 16.02 3.48 -2.02
CA GLY A 442 16.14 4.94 -1.89
C GLY A 442 17.19 5.40 -0.88
N VAL A 443 17.66 6.65 -1.04
CA VAL A 443 18.71 7.22 -0.21
C VAL A 443 18.22 7.47 1.23
N LEU A 444 16.98 7.92 1.41
CA LEU A 444 16.35 8.20 2.70
C LEU A 444 16.24 6.97 3.60
N GLN A 445 16.20 5.75 3.03
CA GLN A 445 16.19 4.53 3.84
C GLN A 445 17.46 4.42 4.69
N PHE A 446 18.60 4.90 4.20
CA PHE A 446 19.84 4.93 4.97
C PHE A 446 19.73 5.83 6.20
N ASP A 447 19.15 7.03 6.04
CA ASP A 447 18.91 7.97 7.15
C ASP A 447 17.99 7.35 8.20
N VAL A 448 16.90 6.71 7.75
CA VAL A 448 15.95 6.02 8.64
C VAL A 448 16.64 4.92 9.42
N VAL A 449 17.46 4.09 8.78
CA VAL A 449 18.21 3.03 9.46
C VAL A 449 19.14 3.58 10.53
N VAL A 450 19.89 4.66 10.26
CA VAL A 450 20.78 5.26 11.26
C VAL A 450 20.00 5.86 12.43
N ALA A 451 18.88 6.55 12.14
CA ALA A 451 18.01 7.10 13.18
C ALA A 451 17.39 6.00 14.05
N ARG A 452 16.94 4.88 13.45
CA ARG A 452 16.37 3.73 14.17
C ARG A 452 17.43 2.95 14.95
N LEU A 453 18.62 2.74 14.37
CA LEU A 453 19.75 2.15 15.11
C LEU A 453 20.09 2.96 16.37
N LYS A 454 20.09 4.29 16.27
CA LYS A 454 20.36 5.18 17.40
C LYS A 454 19.24 5.14 18.45
N SER A 455 17.99 5.30 18.05
CA SER A 455 16.85 5.39 18.97
C SER A 455 16.47 4.05 19.60
N GLU A 456 16.39 2.98 18.80
CA GLU A 456 15.86 1.70 19.23
C GLU A 456 16.95 0.80 19.84
N TYR A 457 18.15 0.86 19.29
CA TYR A 457 19.27 -0.02 19.65
C TYR A 457 20.40 0.68 20.38
N ASN A 458 20.34 2.01 20.54
CA ASN A 458 21.43 2.83 21.10
C ASN A 458 22.76 2.61 20.35
N VAL A 459 22.69 2.44 19.03
CA VAL A 459 23.82 2.19 18.15
C VAL A 459 24.07 3.40 17.26
N GLU A 460 25.25 4.01 17.37
CA GLU A 460 25.70 5.02 16.41
C GLU A 460 26.51 4.36 15.30
N ALA A 461 25.95 4.41 14.09
CA ALA A 461 26.56 3.88 12.88
C ALA A 461 26.82 5.01 11.87
N ILE A 462 27.82 4.78 11.01
CA ILE A 462 28.18 5.64 9.88
C ILE A 462 28.21 4.82 8.61
N TYR A 463 27.87 5.46 7.48
CA TYR A 463 27.98 4.85 6.17
C TYR A 463 29.28 5.23 5.48
N GLU A 464 29.79 4.28 4.69
CA GLU A 464 30.91 4.47 3.79
C GLU A 464 30.51 3.98 2.39
N GLY A 465 31.17 4.55 1.37
CA GLY A 465 31.05 4.04 0.00
C GLY A 465 31.53 2.59 -0.09
N VAL A 466 30.84 1.79 -0.89
CA VAL A 466 31.20 0.41 -1.19
C VAL A 466 31.15 0.19 -2.70
N ASN A 467 32.07 -0.61 -3.23
CA ASN A 467 32.14 -0.89 -4.66
C ASN A 467 31.16 -2.02 -5.02
N VAL A 468 29.86 -1.69 -5.03
CA VAL A 468 28.78 -2.60 -5.39
C VAL A 468 27.87 -1.87 -6.36
N ALA A 469 27.70 -2.44 -7.56
CA ALA A 469 26.76 -1.94 -8.56
C ALA A 469 25.40 -2.61 -8.44
N THR A 470 25.35 -3.91 -8.14
CA THR A 470 24.08 -4.63 -8.03
C THR A 470 24.20 -5.94 -7.24
N ALA A 471 23.06 -6.47 -6.78
CA ALA A 471 22.96 -7.75 -6.09
C ALA A 471 21.99 -8.69 -6.83
N ARG A 472 22.32 -9.98 -6.91
CA ARG A 472 21.46 -11.01 -7.50
C ARG A 472 21.39 -12.23 -6.60
N TRP A 473 20.18 -12.72 -6.32
CA TRP A 473 20.04 -14.01 -5.64
C TRP A 473 20.49 -15.13 -6.57
N VAL A 474 21.17 -16.11 -5.98
CA VAL A 474 21.80 -17.21 -6.70
C VAL A 474 21.04 -18.49 -6.37
N GLU A 475 20.47 -19.12 -7.40
CA GLU A 475 19.79 -20.41 -7.28
C GLU A 475 20.36 -21.40 -8.30
N CYS A 476 20.40 -22.68 -7.95
CA CYS A 476 20.83 -23.74 -8.86
C CYS A 476 20.21 -25.08 -8.44
N GLY A 477 19.70 -25.83 -9.41
CA GLY A 477 19.18 -27.18 -9.18
C GLY A 477 20.27 -28.24 -8.96
N ASP A 478 21.53 -27.97 -9.36
CA ASP A 478 22.66 -28.89 -9.20
C ASP A 478 23.62 -28.43 -8.09
N ALA A 479 23.61 -29.17 -6.98
CA ALA A 479 24.45 -28.88 -5.81
C ALA A 479 25.95 -28.85 -6.12
N LYS A 480 26.45 -29.64 -7.08
CA LYS A 480 27.88 -29.67 -7.43
C LYS A 480 28.30 -28.41 -8.17
N LYS A 481 27.46 -27.94 -9.09
CA LYS A 481 27.71 -26.70 -9.84
C LYS A 481 27.62 -25.49 -8.92
N LEU A 482 26.67 -25.51 -7.98
CA LEU A 482 26.57 -24.46 -6.97
C LEU A 482 27.80 -24.39 -6.07
N ASP A 483 28.34 -25.53 -5.61
CA ASP A 483 29.57 -25.57 -4.82
C ASP A 483 30.78 -25.03 -5.61
N GLU A 484 30.92 -25.43 -6.89
CA GLU A 484 31.97 -24.92 -7.76
C GLU A 484 31.89 -23.40 -7.94
N PHE A 485 30.67 -22.88 -8.17
CA PHE A 485 30.40 -21.46 -8.25
C PHE A 485 30.76 -20.72 -6.96
N GLN A 486 30.35 -21.26 -5.81
CA GLN A 486 30.66 -20.68 -4.50
C GLN A 486 32.16 -20.58 -4.24
N ARG A 487 32.92 -21.62 -4.59
CA ARG A 487 34.37 -21.64 -4.43
C ARG A 487 35.09 -20.63 -5.32
N LYS A 488 34.67 -20.51 -6.59
CA LYS A 488 35.31 -19.62 -7.56
C LYS A 488 34.96 -18.14 -7.36
N ASN A 489 33.80 -17.84 -6.80
CA ASN A 489 33.28 -16.48 -6.66
C ASN A 489 33.13 -16.00 -5.22
N GLN A 490 33.77 -16.68 -4.27
CA GLN A 490 33.57 -16.47 -2.83
C GLN A 490 33.74 -15.01 -2.36
N THR A 491 34.62 -14.24 -3.02
CA THR A 491 34.85 -12.82 -2.72
C THR A 491 33.64 -11.92 -3.02
N ASN A 492 32.80 -12.31 -3.98
CA ASN A 492 31.60 -11.57 -4.39
C ASN A 492 30.31 -12.20 -3.85
N LEU A 493 30.42 -13.14 -2.91
CA LEU A 493 29.25 -13.81 -2.33
C LEU A 493 28.97 -13.32 -0.92
N ALA A 494 27.69 -13.18 -0.62
CA ALA A 494 27.17 -12.79 0.66
C ALA A 494 25.92 -13.58 1.02
N LEU A 495 25.58 -13.57 2.31
CA LEU A 495 24.28 -13.99 2.81
C LEU A 495 23.42 -12.76 3.09
N ASP A 496 22.19 -12.75 2.61
CA ASP A 496 21.23 -11.71 2.96
C ASP A 496 20.69 -11.86 4.40
N GLY A 497 19.73 -11.01 4.79
CA GLY A 497 19.08 -11.05 6.11
C GLY A 497 18.29 -12.34 6.37
N GLY A 498 17.89 -13.06 5.32
CA GLY A 498 17.19 -14.34 5.37
C GLY A 498 18.09 -15.56 5.17
N ASP A 499 19.42 -15.40 5.31
CA ASP A 499 20.44 -16.43 5.06
C ASP A 499 20.44 -16.97 3.61
N ASN A 500 19.95 -16.20 2.64
CA ASN A 500 19.99 -16.57 1.24
C ASN A 500 21.30 -16.18 0.57
N LEU A 501 21.78 -17.04 -0.34
CA LEU A 501 23.00 -16.78 -1.09
C LEU A 501 22.79 -15.71 -2.16
N THR A 502 23.59 -14.66 -2.10
CA THR A 502 23.50 -13.49 -2.98
C THR A 502 24.86 -13.15 -3.57
N TYR A 503 24.89 -12.95 -4.88
CA TYR A 503 26.05 -12.44 -5.61
C TYR A 503 26.03 -10.91 -5.61
N ILE A 504 27.05 -10.31 -5.01
CA ILE A 504 27.27 -8.86 -4.94
C ILE A 504 28.26 -8.47 -6.03
N ALA A 505 27.74 -7.93 -7.14
CA ALA A 505 28.55 -7.56 -8.28
C ALA A 505 29.11 -6.13 -8.12
N PRO A 506 30.44 -5.93 -8.26
CA PRO A 506 31.04 -4.59 -8.26
C PRO A 506 30.68 -3.76 -9.50
N THR A 507 30.44 -4.42 -10.65
CA THR A 507 30.06 -3.79 -11.92
C THR A 507 29.11 -4.69 -12.71
N MET A 508 28.34 -4.10 -13.63
CA MET A 508 27.48 -4.87 -14.55
C MET A 508 28.29 -5.81 -15.45
N VAL A 509 29.49 -5.40 -15.89
CA VAL A 509 30.40 -6.25 -16.68
C VAL A 509 30.81 -7.49 -15.88
N ASN A 510 31.09 -7.33 -14.57
CA ASN A 510 31.42 -8.46 -13.72
C ASN A 510 30.24 -9.44 -13.57
N LEU A 511 29.02 -8.93 -13.43
CA LEU A 511 27.82 -9.77 -13.39
C LEU A 511 27.66 -10.57 -14.68
N ASN A 512 27.75 -9.92 -15.85
CA ASN A 512 27.60 -10.59 -17.14
C ASN A 512 28.65 -11.69 -17.34
N LEU A 513 29.90 -11.43 -16.98
CA LEU A 513 30.97 -12.44 -17.05
C LEU A 513 30.72 -13.62 -16.09
N ALA A 514 30.12 -13.39 -14.93
CA ALA A 514 29.76 -14.46 -14.00
C ALA A 514 28.62 -15.32 -14.57
N GLN A 515 27.60 -14.69 -15.17
CA GLN A 515 26.49 -15.37 -15.85
C GLN A 515 26.98 -16.21 -17.04
N GLU A 516 27.87 -15.66 -17.88
CA GLU A 516 28.44 -16.37 -19.02
C GLU A 516 29.29 -17.59 -18.60
N ARG A 517 30.05 -17.47 -17.51
CA ARG A 517 30.91 -18.56 -17.00
C ARG A 517 30.14 -19.66 -16.29
N PHE A 518 28.97 -19.33 -15.75
CA PHE A 518 28.14 -20.24 -14.98
C PHE A 518 26.69 -20.19 -15.48
N PRO A 519 26.41 -20.66 -16.70
CA PRO A 519 25.08 -20.57 -17.31
C PRO A 519 24.03 -21.44 -16.60
N ASP A 520 24.47 -22.41 -15.78
CA ASP A 520 23.61 -23.27 -14.97
C ASP A 520 23.16 -22.64 -13.64
N ILE A 521 23.63 -21.43 -13.36
CA ILE A 521 23.30 -20.69 -12.14
C ILE A 521 22.30 -19.59 -12.52
N ASP A 522 21.16 -19.59 -11.84
CA ASP A 522 20.15 -18.55 -12.01
C ASP A 522 20.52 -17.34 -11.16
N PHE A 523 20.66 -16.18 -11.81
CA PHE A 523 20.89 -14.90 -11.15
C PHE A 523 19.60 -14.07 -11.19
N ARG A 524 18.87 -14.01 -10.08
CA ARG A 524 17.55 -13.37 -10.04
C ARG A 524 17.61 -11.96 -9.45
N ALA A 525 16.95 -11.01 -10.12
CA ALA A 525 16.80 -9.62 -9.69
C ALA A 525 15.63 -9.43 -8.71
N THR A 526 14.68 -10.36 -8.73
CA THR A 526 13.59 -10.45 -7.77
C THR A 526 13.55 -11.86 -7.20
N ARG A 527 13.06 -12.00 -5.98
CA ARG A 527 12.82 -13.31 -5.38
C ARG A 527 11.46 -13.32 -4.72
N GLU A 528 10.73 -14.41 -4.90
CA GLU A 528 9.53 -14.68 -4.09
C GLU A 528 9.95 -14.99 -2.66
N HIS A 529 9.33 -14.29 -1.71
CA HIS A 529 9.66 -14.43 -0.31
C HIS A 529 9.40 -15.82 0.26
#